data_AF-A0A2M6WPZ7-F1
#
_entry.id   AF-A0A2M6WPZ7-F1
#
_cell.length_a   1.000
_cell.length_b   1.000
_cell.length_c   1.000
_cell.angle_alpha   90.00
_cell.angle_beta   90.00
_cell.angle_gamma   90.00
#
_symmetry.space_group_name_H-M   'P 1'
#
loop_
_entity.id
_entity.type
_entity.pdbx_description
1 polymer ?
#
loop_
_entity_poly.entity_id
_entity_poly.type
_entity_poly.pdbx_seq_one_letter_code
_entity_poly.pdbx_strand_id
1 'polypeptide(L)'
;MFQQSFALLIIAFFLTRLFYQRQKNQIARNESIFWLIFWLIAALAIIFIKTIDKAVAAIGFSGSGINFLFYTAVMILFYFIFKMRLRLVKIEKNITDITREVALKK
;
A
#
# COMPACT_ATOMS: atom_id res chain seq x y z
N MET A 1 -11.61 20.94 12.65
CA MET A 1 -12.62 20.57 11.62
C MET A 1 -12.00 20.37 10.23
N PHE A 2 -10.96 21.12 9.83
CA PHE A 2 -10.27 20.92 8.54
C PHE A 2 -9.65 19.52 8.29
N GLN A 3 -9.11 18.86 9.32
CA GLN A 3 -8.48 17.53 9.17
C GLN A 3 -9.45 16.43 8.71
N GLN A 4 -10.72 16.50 9.13
CA GLN A 4 -11.73 15.49 8.76
C GLN A 4 -12.18 15.65 7.31
N SER A 5 -12.31 16.88 6.82
CA SER A 5 -12.62 17.17 5.41
C SER A 5 -11.49 16.74 4.48
N PHE A 6 -10.23 16.91 4.91
CA PHE A 6 -9.06 16.46 4.15
C PHE A 6 -9.00 14.93 4.05
N ALA A 7 -9.32 14.23 5.13
CA ALA A 7 -9.40 12.77 5.14
C ALA A 7 -10.51 12.25 4.20
N LEU A 8 -11.68 12.90 4.19
CA LEU A 8 -12.78 12.59 3.29
C LEU A 8 -12.41 12.80 1.81
N LEU A 9 -11.68 13.88 1.50
CA LEU A 9 -11.17 14.14 0.14
C LEU A 9 -10.17 13.07 -0.30
N ILE A 10 -9.29 12.62 0.60
CA ILE A 10 -8.34 11.54 0.32
C ILE A 10 -9.08 10.22 0.05
N ILE A 11 -10.09 9.89 0.86
CA ILE A 11 -10.92 8.69 0.68
C ILE A 11 -11.68 8.74 -0.66
N ALA A 12 -12.27 9.90 -1.01
CA ALA A 12 -12.97 10.09 -2.27
C ALA A 12 -12.02 9.97 -3.49
N PHE A 13 -10.80 10.51 -3.39
CA PHE A 13 -9.77 10.37 -4.41
C PHE A 13 -9.34 8.91 -4.59
N PHE A 14 -9.22 8.15 -3.50
CA PHE A 14 -8.87 6.73 -3.58
C PHE A 14 -10.00 5.86 -4.10
N LEU A 15 -11.26 6.15 -3.75
CA LEU A 15 -12.44 5.50 -4.32
C LEU A 15 -12.54 5.71 -5.83
N THR A 16 -12.35 6.95 -6.30
CA THR A 16 -12.35 7.27 -7.73
C THR A 16 -11.19 6.61 -8.47
N ARG A 17 -9.98 6.61 -7.89
CA ARG A 17 -8.82 5.91 -8.48
C ARG A 17 -9.00 4.40 -8.57
N LEU A 18 -9.61 3.79 -7.55
CA LEU A 18 -9.89 2.35 -7.50
C LEU A 18 -10.99 1.96 -8.49
N PHE A 19 -12.00 2.82 -8.68
CA PHE A 19 -13.03 2.66 -9.70
C PHE A 19 -12.43 2.74 -11.12
N TYR A 20 -11.54 3.70 -11.37
CA TYR A 20 -10.86 3.87 -12.66
C TYR A 20 -9.92 2.70 -12.99
N GLN A 21 -9.24 2.14 -11.99
CA GLN A 21 -8.39 0.95 -12.14
C GLN A 21 -9.20 -0.34 -12.37
N ARG A 22 -10.37 -0.48 -11.73
CA ARG A 22 -11.30 -1.59 -12.01
C ARG A 22 -11.80 -1.57 -13.44
N GLN A 23 -12.09 -0.39 -13.98
CA GLN A 23 -12.65 -0.26 -15.33
C GLN A 23 -11.65 -0.64 -16.44
N LYS A 24 -10.34 -0.65 -16.14
CA LYS A 24 -9.30 -1.06 -17.11
C LYS A 24 -8.98 -2.56 -17.11
N ASN A 25 -9.60 -3.40 -16.26
CA ASN A 25 -9.32 -4.86 -16.18
C ASN A 25 -7.83 -5.25 -16.00
N GLN A 26 -6.95 -4.32 -15.63
CA GLN A 26 -5.50 -4.56 -15.49
C GLN A 26 -5.10 -5.15 -14.14
N ILE A 27 -6.07 -5.36 -13.23
CA ILE A 27 -5.82 -5.75 -11.84
C ILE A 27 -6.60 -7.03 -11.54
N ALA A 28 -5.91 -8.05 -11.05
CA ALA A 28 -6.55 -9.29 -10.64
C ALA A 28 -7.57 -9.01 -9.53
N ARG A 29 -8.71 -9.72 -9.52
CA ARG A 29 -9.81 -9.50 -8.54
C ARG A 29 -9.31 -9.47 -7.09
N ASN A 30 -8.29 -10.27 -6.77
CA ASN A 30 -7.63 -10.32 -5.47
C ASN A 30 -6.88 -9.04 -5.11
N GLU A 31 -6.20 -8.40 -6.07
CA GLU A 31 -5.46 -7.15 -5.84
C GLU A 31 -6.42 -5.98 -5.64
N SER A 32 -7.55 -5.95 -6.35
CA SER A 32 -8.63 -4.97 -6.08
C SER A 32 -9.17 -5.10 -4.65
N ILE A 33 -9.41 -6.32 -4.18
CA ILE A 33 -9.92 -6.56 -2.81
C ILE A 33 -8.86 -6.16 -1.76
N PHE A 34 -7.59 -6.51 -1.98
CA PHE A 34 -6.49 -6.13 -1.10
C PHE A 34 -6.40 -4.61 -0.95
N TRP A 35 -6.43 -3.87 -2.06
CA TRP A 35 -6.40 -2.41 -2.03
C TRP A 35 -7.63 -1.81 -1.35
N LEU A 36 -8.83 -2.37 -1.58
CA LEU A 36 -10.07 -1.91 -0.95
C LEU A 36 -9.99 -2.06 0.58
N ILE A 37 -9.52 -3.21 1.07
CA ILE A 37 -9.31 -3.46 2.50
C ILE A 37 -8.26 -2.49 3.07
N PHE A 38 -7.14 -2.29 2.36
CA PHE A 38 -6.10 -1.37 2.77
C PHE A 38 -6.63 0.07 2.95
N TRP A 39 -7.43 0.57 2.00
CA TRP A 39 -8.05 1.89 2.08
C TRP A 39 -9.06 2.00 3.23
N LEU A 40 -9.82 0.93 3.47
CA LEU A 40 -10.78 0.88 4.57
C LEU A 40 -10.09 0.92 5.94
N ILE A 41 -8.97 0.19 6.09
CA ILE A 41 -8.12 0.23 7.29
C ILE A 41 -7.51 1.64 7.47
N ALA A 42 -7.03 2.27 6.41
CA ALA A 42 -6.50 3.62 6.47
C ALA A 42 -7.55 4.65 6.89
N ALA A 43 -8.78 4.54 6.37
CA ALA A 43 -9.90 5.39 6.77
C ALA A 43 -10.25 5.20 8.26
N LEU A 44 -10.33 3.95 8.72
CA LEU A 44 -10.55 3.63 10.13
C LEU A 44 -9.44 4.19 11.03
N ALA A 45 -8.17 4.06 10.63
CA ALA A 45 -7.04 4.59 11.39
C ALA A 45 -7.13 6.12 11.57
N ILE A 46 -7.61 6.84 10.56
CA ILE A 46 -7.81 8.30 10.64
C ILE A 46 -9.00 8.66 11.53
N ILE A 47 -10.11 7.93 11.44
CA ILE A 47 -11.30 8.17 12.29
C ILE A 47 -10.94 7.96 13.78
N PHE A 48 -10.16 6.92 14.07
CA PHE A 48 -9.73 6.56 15.42
C PHE A 48 -8.37 7.17 15.82
N ILE A 49 -7.93 8.25 15.16
CA ILE A 49 -6.63 8.87 15.41
C ILE A 49 -6.44 9.25 16.89
N LYS A 50 -7.49 9.70 17.57
CA LYS A 50 -7.46 10.05 19.01
C LYS A 50 -7.16 8.85 19.91
N THR A 51 -7.60 7.66 19.52
CA THR A 51 -7.32 6.42 20.24
C THR A 51 -5.89 5.97 19.99
N ILE A 52 -5.41 6.15 18.75
CA ILE A 52 -4.03 5.89 18.37
C ILE A 52 -3.09 6.84 19.11
N ASP A 53 -3.39 8.14 19.19
CA ASP A 53 -2.63 9.12 19.97
C ASP A 53 -2.45 8.68 21.42
N LYS A 54 -3.52 8.20 22.07
CA LYS A 54 -3.46 7.69 23.46
C LYS A 54 -2.62 6.43 23.59
N ALA A 55 -2.75 5.49 22.64
CA ALA A 55 -1.96 4.26 22.64
C ALA A 55 -0.48 4.53 22.39
N VAL A 56 -0.16 5.40 21.43
CA VAL A 56 1.21 5.81 21.08
C VAL A 56 1.85 6.56 22.24
N ALA A 57 1.11 7.44 22.94
CA ALA A 57 1.58 8.10 24.16
C ALA A 57 1.87 7.10 25.29
N ALA A 58 1.06 6.04 25.44
CA ALA A 58 1.30 4.99 26.43
C ALA A 58 2.55 4.14 26.13
N ILE A 59 2.95 4.04 24.86
CA ILE A 59 4.17 3.33 24.41
C ILE A 59 5.41 4.25 24.50
N GLY A 60 5.26 5.50 24.98
CA GLY A 60 6.37 6.43 25.22
C GLY A 60 6.76 7.28 24.00
N PHE A 61 5.99 7.23 22.90
CA PHE A 61 6.20 8.12 21.77
C PHE A 61 5.62 9.50 22.08
N SER A 62 6.49 10.51 22.09
CA SER A 62 6.12 11.91 22.41
C SER A 62 5.46 12.65 21.24
N GLY A 63 5.40 12.02 20.05
CA GLY A 63 4.81 12.59 18.85
C GLY A 63 3.33 12.25 18.68
N SER A 64 2.62 13.04 17.88
CA SER A 64 1.24 12.70 17.47
C SER A 64 1.23 11.33 16.78
N GLY A 65 0.17 10.55 17.02
CA GLY A 65 -0.14 9.28 16.37
C GLY A 65 -0.19 9.39 14.83
N ILE A 66 -0.38 10.58 14.29
CA ILE A 66 -0.20 10.86 12.85
C ILE A 66 1.25 10.58 12.41
N ASN A 67 2.25 11.01 13.19
CA ASN A 67 3.66 10.75 12.87
C ASN A 67 3.97 9.26 12.94
N PHE A 68 3.44 8.57 13.95
CA PHE A 68 3.60 7.12 14.08
C PHE A 68 2.99 6.36 12.88
N LEU A 69 1.77 6.72 12.49
CA LEU A 69 1.12 6.16 11.30
C LEU A 69 1.92 6.46 10.03
N PHE A 70 2.44 7.68 9.90
CA PHE A 70 3.25 8.08 8.76
C PHE A 70 4.53 7.24 8.66
N TYR A 71 5.30 7.13 9.75
CA TYR A 71 6.51 6.31 9.77
C TYR A 71 6.22 4.83 9.48
N THR A 72 5.13 4.30 10.04
CA THR A 72 4.69 2.93 9.78
C THR A 72 4.31 2.74 8.30
N ALA A 73 3.56 3.67 7.72
CA ALA A 73 3.18 3.62 6.31
C ALA A 73 4.41 3.68 5.40
N VAL A 74 5.37 4.56 5.69
CA VAL A 74 6.64 4.65 4.96
C VAL A 74 7.41 3.32 5.06
N MET A 75 7.49 2.73 6.25
CA MET A 75 8.15 1.43 6.46
C MET A 75 7.49 0.30 5.64
N ILE A 76 6.15 0.22 5.64
CA ILE A 76 5.39 -0.75 4.84
C ILE A 76 5.59 -0.51 3.34
N LEU A 77 5.59 0.75 2.90
CA LEU A 77 5.86 1.09 1.50
C LEU A 77 7.26 0.64 1.06
N PHE A 78 8.28 0.88 1.88
CA PHE A 78 9.63 0.38 1.62
C PHE A 78 9.67 -1.15 1.53
N TYR A 79 8.95 -1.85 2.41
CA TYR A 79 8.82 -3.31 2.33
C TYR A 79 8.17 -3.75 1.01
N PHE A 80 7.11 -3.08 0.55
CA PHE A 80 6.48 -3.40 -0.74
C PHE A 80 7.39 -3.11 -1.93
N ILE A 81 8.12 -2.00 -1.93
CA ILE A 81 9.13 -1.69 -2.95
C ILE A 81 10.21 -2.76 -2.98
N PHE A 82 10.71 -3.17 -1.81
CA PHE A 82 11.70 -4.22 -1.70
C PHE A 82 11.18 -5.55 -2.23
N LYS A 83 9.97 -5.96 -1.84
CA LYS A 83 9.31 -7.17 -2.33
C LYS A 83 9.09 -7.14 -3.85
N MET A 84 8.72 -5.98 -4.40
CA MET A 84 8.57 -5.77 -5.84
C MET A 84 9.90 -5.95 -6.57
N ARG A 85 10.99 -5.37 -6.04
CA ARG A 85 12.34 -5.51 -6.60
C ARG A 85 12.78 -6.98 -6.63
N LEU A 86 12.58 -7.73 -5.55
CA LEU A 86 12.93 -9.15 -5.51
C LEU A 86 12.16 -9.97 -6.56
N ARG A 87 10.87 -9.64 -6.77
CA ARG A 87 10.06 -10.28 -7.80
C ARG A 87 10.57 -9.95 -9.21
N LEU A 88 10.98 -8.71 -9.46
CA LEU A 88 11.58 -8.29 -10.74
C LEU A 88 12.86 -9.07 -11.04
N VAL A 89 13.78 -9.18 -10.08
CA VAL A 89 15.02 -9.95 -10.25
C VAL A 89 14.74 -11.42 -10.58
N LYS A 90 13.73 -12.02 -9.92
CA LYS A 90 13.33 -13.41 -10.22
C LYS A 90 12.78 -13.55 -11.65
N ILE A 91 12.00 -12.57 -12.11
CA ILE A 91 11.46 -12.54 -13.46
C ILE A 91 12.59 -12.41 -14.48
N GLU A 92 13.55 -11.49 -14.27
CA GLU A 92 14.71 -11.31 -15.15
C GLU A 92 15.56 -12.59 -15.25
N LYS A 93 15.80 -13.27 -14.12
CA LYS A 93 16.50 -14.55 -14.11
C LYS A 93 15.75 -15.61 -14.92
N ASN A 94 14.44 -15.75 -14.70
CA ASN A 94 13.63 -16.71 -15.45
C ASN A 94 13.66 -16.44 -16.96
N ILE A 95 13.58 -15.16 -17.38
CA ILE A 95 13.68 -14.79 -18.79
C ILE A 95 15.04 -15.19 -19.37
N THR A 96 16.12 -14.97 -18.60
CA THR A 96 17.48 -15.34 -18.99
C THR A 96 17.62 -16.85 -19.16
N ASP A 97 17.10 -17.63 -18.20
CA ASP A 97 17.15 -19.09 -18.23
C ASP A 97 16.35 -19.65 -19.42
N ILE A 98 15.13 -19.14 -19.67
CA ILE A 98 14.31 -19.50 -20.83
C ILE A 98 15.03 -19.18 -22.14
N THR A 99 15.61 -17.99 -22.26
CA THR A 99 16.31 -17.57 -23.48
C THR A 99 17.53 -18.45 -23.76
N ARG A 100 18.26 -18.83 -22.71
CA ARG A 100 19.41 -19.75 -22.81
C ARG A 100 18.99 -21.15 -23.26
N GLU A 101 17.91 -21.68 -22.70
CA GLU A 101 17.38 -22.99 -23.10
C GLU A 101 16.93 -23.00 -24.56
N VAL A 102 16.26 -21.94 -25.01
CA VAL A 102 15.86 -21.77 -26.42
C VAL A 102 17.07 -21.67 -27.35
N ALA A 103 18.13 -20.97 -26.94
CA ALA A 103 19.35 -20.83 -27.72
C ALA A 103 20.16 -22.13 -27.82
N LEU A 104 20.16 -22.97 -26.79
CA LEU A 104 20.88 -24.26 -26.76
C LEU A 104 20.10 -25.40 -27.45
N LYS A 105 18.78 -25.28 -27.58
CA LYS A 105 17.93 -26.23 -28.32
C LYS A 105 17.86 -25.93 -29.83
N LYS A 106 18.51 -24.87 -30.29
CA LYS A 106 18.68 -24.50 -31.69
C LYS A 106 20.08 -24.85 -32.17
#